data_AF-A0A938JKG7-F1
#
_entry.id   AF-A0A938JKG7-F1
#
_cell.length_a   1.000
_cell.length_b   1.000
_cell.length_c   1.000
_cell.angle_alpha   90.00
_cell.angle_beta   90.00
_cell.angle_gamma   90.00
#
_symmetry.space_group_name_H-M   'P 1'
#
loop_
_entity.id
_entity.type
_entity.pdbx_description
1 polymer ?
#
loop_
_entity_poly.entity_id
_entity_poly.type
_entity_poly.pdbx_seq_one_letter_code
_entity_poly.pdbx_strand_id
1 'polypeptide(L)'
;MVHVDPTGKATFRFRHATKGPVFLVGDFCHWHIDHLPMRKVSDSEWVLMMRLPPGTFEFRYFADGTWCTDYASFGVTRNRFGDYNSVLRVPKVRPAIAEPERVHLPQATRLAASA
;
A
#
# COMPACT_ATOMS: atom_id res chain seq x y z
N MET A 1 -9.21 4.09 6.51
CA MET A 1 -8.91 2.69 6.13
C MET A 1 -7.86 2.69 5.05
N VAL A 2 -6.89 1.78 5.15
CA VAL A 2 -5.89 1.53 4.10
C VAL A 2 -5.92 0.06 3.68
N HIS A 3 -5.78 -0.19 2.38
CA HIS A 3 -5.63 -1.53 1.80
C HIS A 3 -4.33 -1.58 0.99
N VAL A 4 -3.58 -2.66 1.09
CA VAL A 4 -2.34 -2.90 0.32
C VAL A 4 -2.52 -4.17 -0.49
N ASP A 5 -2.33 -4.10 -1.80
CA ASP A 5 -2.34 -5.28 -2.65
C ASP A 5 -0.96 -5.97 -2.70
N PRO A 6 -0.87 -7.23 -3.21
CA PRO A 6 0.39 -7.95 -3.31
C PRO A 6 1.46 -7.28 -4.19
N THR A 7 1.14 -6.24 -4.95
CA THR A 7 2.11 -5.49 -5.77
C THR A 7 2.71 -4.29 -5.01
N GLY A 8 2.29 -4.07 -3.76
CA GLY A 8 2.70 -2.91 -2.96
C GLY A 8 1.93 -1.63 -3.28
N LYS A 9 0.82 -1.72 -4.01
CA LYS A 9 -0.07 -0.57 -4.20
C LYS A 9 -0.96 -0.41 -2.97
N ALA A 10 -0.76 0.70 -2.27
CA ALA A 10 -1.57 1.13 -1.15
C ALA A 10 -2.73 2.02 -1.63
N THR A 11 -3.94 1.76 -1.13
CA THR A 11 -5.13 2.59 -1.33
C THR A 11 -5.60 3.09 0.02
N PHE A 12 -5.46 4.39 0.25
CA PHE A 12 -5.91 5.09 1.44
C PHE A 12 -7.31 5.64 1.20
N ARG A 13 -8.20 5.45 2.18
CA ARG A 13 -9.57 5.96 2.17
C ARG A 13 -9.85 6.68 3.48
N PHE A 14 -10.25 7.94 3.37
CA PHE A 14 -10.75 8.73 4.49
C PHE A 14 -12.25 8.96 4.30
N ARG A 15 -13.05 8.51 5.26
CA ARG A 15 -14.51 8.56 5.20
C ARG A 15 -15.07 9.51 6.23
N HIS A 16 -15.15 10.77 5.86
CA HIS A 16 -15.77 11.83 6.63
C HIS A 16 -16.06 13.01 5.71
N ALA A 17 -17.15 13.74 5.97
CA ALA A 17 -17.40 15.00 5.28
C ALA A 17 -16.45 16.07 5.83
N THR A 18 -15.82 16.83 4.95
CA THR A 18 -14.88 17.90 5.33
C THR A 18 -15.22 19.19 4.58
N LYS A 19 -14.89 20.33 5.19
CA LYS A 19 -15.05 21.65 4.57
C LYS A 19 -13.92 21.95 3.60
N GLY A 20 -12.72 21.48 3.91
CA GLY A 20 -11.50 21.68 3.14
C GLY A 20 -10.92 20.40 2.55
N PRO A 21 -9.74 20.52 1.92
CA PRO A 21 -9.00 19.37 1.40
C PRO A 21 -8.56 18.43 2.53
N VAL A 22 -8.41 17.15 2.17
CA VAL A 22 -7.84 16.12 3.05
C VAL A 22 -6.46 15.76 2.52
N PHE A 23 -5.50 15.67 3.43
CA PHE A 23 -4.13 15.25 3.11
C PHE A 23 -3.77 13.94 3.81
N LEU A 24 -3.00 13.11 3.13
CA LEU A 24 -2.32 11.97 3.74
C LEU A 24 -0.93 12.41 4.18
N VAL A 25 -0.59 12.19 5.45
CA VAL A 25 0.67 12.69 6.01
C VAL A 25 1.36 11.57 6.76
N GLY A 26 2.63 11.31 6.46
CA GLY A 26 3.36 10.21 7.10
C GLY A 26 4.81 10.13 6.62
N ASP A 27 5.44 8.99 6.91
CA ASP A 27 6.86 8.78 6.63
C ASP A 27 7.22 8.96 5.15
N PHE A 28 6.35 8.52 4.24
CA PHE A 28 6.54 8.60 2.78
C PHE A 28 6.46 10.03 2.22
N CYS A 29 6.06 11.03 3.01
CA CYS A 29 6.16 12.44 2.66
C CYS A 29 6.92 13.26 3.72
N HIS A 30 7.72 12.59 4.56
CA HIS A 30 8.46 13.23 5.65
C HIS A 30 7.59 14.13 6.55
N TRP A 31 6.33 13.75 6.75
CA TRP A 31 5.37 14.48 7.56
C TRP A 31 5.05 15.92 7.09
N HIS A 32 5.31 16.24 5.83
CA HIS A 32 4.82 17.48 5.20
C HIS A 32 3.35 17.35 4.82
N ILE A 33 2.52 18.25 5.34
CA ILE A 33 1.05 18.18 5.25
C ILE A 33 0.56 18.36 3.81
N ASP A 34 1.16 19.27 3.06
CA ASP A 34 0.72 19.74 1.75
C ASP A 34 1.23 18.89 0.56
N HIS A 35 2.02 17.85 0.82
CA HIS A 35 2.67 17.06 -0.23
C HIS A 35 1.75 16.01 -0.89
N LEU A 36 0.75 15.48 -0.18
CA LEU A 36 -0.08 14.37 -0.65
C LEU A 36 -1.58 14.66 -0.47
N PRO A 37 -2.16 15.57 -1.28
CA PRO A 37 -3.60 15.82 -1.28
C PRO A 37 -4.38 14.58 -1.74
N MET A 38 -5.44 14.25 -1.03
CA MET A 38 -6.35 13.17 -1.39
C MET A 38 -7.40 13.67 -2.40
N ARG A 39 -7.85 12.78 -3.28
CA ARG A 39 -8.92 13.07 -4.25
C ARG A 39 -10.29 12.88 -3.59
N LYS A 40 -11.15 13.90 -3.62
CA LYS A 40 -12.56 13.78 -3.24
C LYS A 40 -13.29 12.87 -4.24
N VAL A 41 -13.97 11.83 -3.74
CA VAL A 41 -14.73 10.86 -4.54
C VAL A 41 -16.23 11.02 -4.32
N SER A 42 -16.63 11.44 -3.11
CA SER A 42 -17.99 11.86 -2.77
C SER A 42 -17.94 12.91 -1.65
N ASP A 43 -19.09 13.40 -1.19
CA ASP A 43 -19.13 14.37 -0.09
C ASP A 43 -18.53 13.89 1.22
N SER A 44 -18.41 12.57 1.39
CA SER A 44 -17.88 11.97 2.61
C SER A 44 -16.77 10.95 2.35
N GLU A 45 -16.21 10.89 1.14
CA GLU A 45 -15.13 9.93 0.82
C GLU A 45 -13.99 10.57 0.02
N TRP A 46 -12.78 10.36 0.52
CA TRP A 46 -11.52 10.82 -0.06
C TRP A 46 -10.59 9.64 -0.28
N VAL A 47 -9.90 9.61 -1.41
CA VAL A 47 -9.05 8.49 -1.82
C VAL A 47 -7.68 8.96 -2.34
N LEU A 48 -6.62 8.25 -1.95
CA LEU A 48 -5.29 8.37 -2.53
C LEU A 48 -4.71 6.98 -2.77
N MET A 49 -4.11 6.77 -3.94
CA MET A 49 -3.46 5.52 -4.31
C MET A 49 -1.99 5.79 -4.61
N MET A 50 -1.09 4.98 -4.06
CA MET A 50 0.35 5.09 -4.34
C MET A 50 1.03 3.74 -4.20
N ARG A 51 2.17 3.55 -4.88
CA ARG A 51 3.06 2.41 -4.63
C ARG A 51 4.05 2.78 -3.55
N LEU A 52 4.26 1.84 -2.62
CA LEU A 52 5.24 1.97 -1.55
C LEU A 52 6.18 0.77 -1.59
N PRO A 53 7.46 0.95 -1.24
CA PRO A 53 8.36 -0.17 -1.07
C PRO A 53 7.92 -1.03 0.14
N PRO A 54 8.33 -2.31 0.21
CA PRO A 54 8.11 -3.12 1.38
C PRO A 54 8.66 -2.46 2.65
N GLY A 55 7.86 -2.43 3.71
CA GLY A 55 8.21 -1.70 4.92
C GLY A 55 7.05 -1.51 5.88
N THR A 56 7.34 -0.88 7.00
CA THR A 56 6.34 -0.37 7.95
C THR A 56 6.43 1.15 7.94
N PHE A 57 5.29 1.81 7.86
CA PHE A 57 5.20 3.27 7.80
C PHE A 57 4.16 3.76 8.81
N GLU A 58 4.42 4.91 9.40
CA GLU A 58 3.48 5.66 10.20
C GLU A 58 2.80 6.76 9.36
N PHE A 59 1.51 6.99 9.61
CA PHE A 59 0.75 8.05 8.93
C PHE A 59 -0.43 8.55 9.77
N ARG A 60 -0.99 9.69 9.37
CA ARG A 60 -2.28 10.24 9.78
C ARG A 60 -2.95 10.92 8.58
N TYR A 61 -4.24 11.24 8.71
CA TYR A 61 -4.89 12.19 7.83
C TYR A 61 -4.87 13.58 8.46
N PHE A 62 -4.79 14.61 7.63
CA PHE A 62 -5.00 15.99 8.05
C PHE A 62 -6.20 16.56 7.31
N ALA A 63 -7.24 16.93 8.06
CA ALA A 63 -8.52 17.37 7.53
C ALA A 63 -9.09 18.47 8.42
N ASP A 64 -9.58 19.55 7.83
CA ASP A 64 -10.19 20.69 8.55
C ASP A 64 -9.35 21.19 9.74
N GLY A 65 -8.02 21.25 9.55
CA GLY A 65 -7.07 21.71 10.57
C GLY A 65 -6.78 20.69 11.68
N THR A 66 -7.29 19.46 11.57
CA THR A 66 -7.22 18.44 12.62
C THR A 66 -6.50 17.18 12.15
N TRP A 67 -5.74 16.56 13.06
CA TRP A 67 -5.12 15.25 12.85
C TRP A 67 -6.11 14.12 13.10
N CYS A 68 -6.26 13.22 12.13
CA CYS A 68 -7.16 12.08 12.23
C CYS A 68 -6.38 10.76 12.13
N THR A 69 -6.58 9.89 13.12
CA THR A 69 -5.96 8.56 13.19
C THR A 69 -6.89 7.52 12.58
N ASP A 70 -6.37 6.70 11.69
CA ASP A 70 -7.03 5.51 11.17
C ASP A 70 -6.86 4.32 12.12
N TYR A 71 -7.83 4.10 12.99
CA TYR A 71 -7.85 2.94 13.89
C TYR A 71 -8.22 1.63 13.16
N ALA A 72 -8.66 1.70 11.90
CA ALA A 72 -8.94 0.55 11.05
C ALA A 72 -7.75 0.18 10.14
N SER A 73 -6.57 0.75 10.39
CA SER A 73 -5.32 0.42 9.68
C SER A 73 -4.66 -0.86 10.25
N PHE A 74 -3.38 -1.11 9.97
CA PHE A 74 -2.65 -2.28 10.47
C PHE A 74 -2.27 -2.18 11.97
N GLY A 75 -2.85 -1.22 12.68
CA GLY A 75 -2.60 -0.91 14.08
C GLY A 75 -2.30 0.57 14.28
N VAL A 76 -2.01 0.94 15.52
CA VAL A 76 -1.59 2.30 15.87
C VAL A 76 -0.35 2.25 16.76
N THR A 77 0.42 3.33 16.75
CA THR A 77 1.60 3.51 17.61
C THR A 77 1.53 4.86 18.31
N ARG A 78 1.99 4.92 19.55
CA ARG A 78 1.95 6.15 20.36
C ARG A 78 3.01 7.12 19.84
N ASN A 79 2.61 8.34 19.53
CA ASN A 79 3.53 9.39 19.10
C ASN A 79 4.03 10.23 20.28
N ARG A 80 5.04 11.07 20.04
CA ARG A 80 5.67 11.92 21.06
C ARG A 80 4.78 13.02 21.63
N PHE A 81 3.62 13.27 21.02
CA PHE A 81 2.69 14.32 21.40
C PHE A 81 1.53 13.80 22.26
N GLY A 82 1.62 12.55 22.73
CA GLY A 82 0.60 11.92 23.56
C GLY A 82 -0.57 11.32 22.78
N ASP A 83 -0.48 11.34 21.44
CA ASP A 83 -1.49 10.89 20.49
C ASP A 83 -1.06 9.58 19.80
N TYR A 84 -1.84 9.12 18.81
CA TYR A 84 -1.52 7.90 18.04
C TYR A 84 -1.33 8.18 16.55
N ASN A 85 -0.30 7.57 15.96
CA ASN A 85 -0.14 7.46 14.51
C ASN A 85 -0.71 6.12 14.04
N SER A 86 -1.27 6.10 12.83
CA SER A 86 -1.70 4.87 12.15
C SER A 86 -0.51 4.13 11.56
N VAL A 87 -0.60 2.80 11.55
CA VAL A 87 0.45 1.93 11.01
C VAL A 87 0.00 1.35 9.68
N LEU A 88 0.89 1.43 8.70
CA LEU A 88 0.80 0.76 7.40
C LEU A 88 1.90 -0.30 7.29
N ARG A 89 1.53 -1.50 6.82
CA ARG A 89 2.49 -2.56 6.51
C ARG A 89 2.40 -2.93 5.04
N VAL A 90 3.52 -2.83 4.34
CA VAL A 90 3.66 -3.22 2.94
C VAL A 90 4.48 -4.51 2.89
N PRO A 91 3.92 -5.64 2.43
CA PRO A 91 4.61 -6.92 2.44
C PRO A 91 5.79 -6.92 1.46
N LYS A 92 6.83 -7.70 1.76
CA LYS A 92 7.86 -8.04 0.78
C LYS A 92 7.22 -8.94 -0.27
N VAL A 93 7.08 -8.45 -1.49
CA VAL A 93 6.75 -9.31 -2.63
C VAL A 93 7.95 -10.22 -2.83
N ARG A 94 7.85 -11.48 -2.41
CA ARG A 94 8.72 -12.50 -3.00
C ARG A 94 8.19 -12.66 -4.43
N PRO A 95 9.02 -12.47 -5.47
CA PRO A 95 8.61 -12.94 -6.77
C PRO A 95 8.23 -14.42 -6.57
N ALA A 96 7.01 -14.78 -6.94
CA ALA A 96 6.67 -16.17 -7.14
C ALA A 96 7.77 -16.69 -8.07
N ILE A 97 8.47 -17.73 -7.62
CA ILE A 97 9.55 -18.40 -8.33
C ILE A 97 9.17 -18.38 -9.82
N ALA A 98 10.01 -17.77 -10.67
CA ALA A 98 9.92 -18.05 -12.10
C ALA A 98 10.01 -19.57 -12.19
N GLU A 99 8.89 -20.25 -12.44
CA GLU A 99 8.92 -21.69 -12.65
C GLU A 99 10.01 -21.93 -13.68
N PRO A 100 11.05 -22.75 -13.41
CA PRO A 100 12.01 -23.06 -14.44
C PRO A 100 11.18 -23.65 -15.58
N GLU A 101 11.19 -22.98 -16.74
CA GLU A 101 10.58 -23.48 -17.97
C GLU A 101 10.92 -24.96 -18.04
N ARG A 102 9.88 -25.82 -18.12
CA ARG A 102 10.08 -27.23 -18.39
C ARG A 102 10.98 -27.33 -19.63
N VAL A 103 12.25 -27.67 -19.43
CA VAL A 103 13.17 -28.04 -20.50
C VAL A 103 12.55 -29.27 -21.14
N HIS A 104 11.90 -29.06 -22.29
CA HIS A 104 11.38 -30.14 -23.10
C HIS A 104 12.59 -30.84 -23.70
N LEU A 105 13.08 -31.90 -23.04
CA LEU A 105 14.09 -32.77 -23.62
C LEU A 105 13.52 -33.33 -24.93
N PRO A 106 14.20 -33.19 -26.08
CA PRO A 106 13.73 -33.76 -27.33
C PRO A 106 13.64 -35.28 -27.17
N GLN A 107 12.50 -35.86 -27.55
CA GLN A 107 12.34 -37.31 -27.59
C GLN A 107 13.35 -37.91 -28.55
N ALA A 108 14.16 -38.86 -28.05
CA ALA A 108 15.08 -39.61 -28.87
C ALA A 108 14.33 -40.35 -29.99
N THR A 109 14.69 -40.07 -31.24
CA THR A 109 14.25 -40.82 -32.41
C THR A 109 14.72 -42.27 -32.26
N ARG A 110 13.79 -43.22 -32.15
CA ARG A 110 14.11 -44.64 -32.34
C ARG A 110 14.48 -44.85 -33.81
N LEU A 111 15.76 -45.03 -34.10
CA LEU A 111 16.16 -45.79 -35.28
C LEU A 111 15.83 -47.26 -35.01
N ALA A 112 14.81 -47.78 -35.69
CA ALA A 112 14.67 -49.21 -35.89
C ALA A 112 15.73 -49.62 -36.93
N ALA A 113 16.73 -50.36 -36.47
CA ALA A 113 17.64 -51.11 -37.32
C ALA A 113 17.56 -52.59 -36.94
N SER A 114 17.73 -53.45 -37.94
CA SER A 114 17.77 -54.92 -37.95
C SER A 114 16.44 -55.55 -38.37
N ALA A 115 16.41 -56.54 -39.27
CA ALA A 115 17.42 -57.16 -40.13
C ALA A 115 16.66 -57.88 -41.26
#